data_AF-U2J3E0-F1
#
_entry.id   AF-U2J3E0-F1
#
_cell.length_a   1.000
_cell.length_b   1.000
_cell.length_c   1.000
_cell.angle_alpha   90.00
_cell.angle_beta   90.00
_cell.angle_gamma   90.00
#
_symmetry.space_group_name_H-M   'P 1'
#
loop_
_entity.id
_entity.type
_entity.pdbx_description
1 polymer ?
#
loop_
_entity_poly.entity_id
_entity_poly.type
_entity_poly.pdbx_seq_one_letter_code
_entity_poly.pdbx_strand_id
1 'polypeptide(L)'
;MLTSTTGLGYLSQSLKEELNKRGYHLWTPWRQNMQGSTEHNNWKLLAMRRTIETRFSELCSLFGIEHTLARGLAGIQLMLEQIILTYNLSYFIVN
;
A
#
# COMPACT_ATOMS: atom_id res chain seq x y z
N MET A 1 -15.29 -7.09 -25.10
CA MET A 1 -15.95 -6.62 -23.87
C MET A 1 -15.25 -7.27 -22.69
N LEU A 2 -14.22 -6.63 -22.13
CA LEU A 2 -13.56 -7.07 -20.90
C LEU A 2 -13.56 -5.89 -19.94
N THR A 3 -14.51 -5.91 -19.01
CA THR A 3 -14.59 -5.00 -17.88
C THR A 3 -13.61 -5.48 -16.81
N SER A 4 -12.41 -4.91 -16.78
CA SER A 4 -11.57 -4.93 -15.57
C SER A 4 -11.82 -3.63 -14.82
N THR A 5 -12.83 -3.65 -13.97
CA THR A 5 -13.10 -2.64 -12.95
C THR A 5 -11.94 -2.56 -11.97
N THR A 6 -11.39 -1.36 -11.85
CA THR A 6 -10.71 -0.79 -10.69
C THR A 6 -11.25 -1.35 -9.36
N GLY A 7 -10.37 -1.85 -8.47
CA GLY A 7 -10.76 -2.03 -7.05
C GLY A 7 -10.03 -3.02 -6.13
N LEU A 8 -9.20 -3.97 -6.59
CA LEU A 8 -8.67 -5.01 -5.66
C LEU A 8 -7.16 -5.29 -5.68
N GLY A 9 -6.34 -4.53 -6.42
CA GLY A 9 -4.88 -4.67 -6.35
C GLY A 9 -4.35 -6.07 -6.73
N TYR A 10 -5.13 -6.89 -7.43
CA TYR A 10 -4.66 -8.19 -7.89
C TYR A 10 -3.66 -8.01 -9.03
N LEU A 11 -2.43 -8.43 -8.78
CA LEU A 11 -1.40 -8.52 -9.81
C LEU A 11 -1.78 -9.62 -10.81
N SER A 12 -1.53 -9.36 -12.10
CA SER A 12 -1.69 -10.36 -13.14
C SER A 12 -0.77 -11.57 -12.87
N GLN A 13 -1.17 -12.74 -13.35
CA GLN A 13 -0.37 -13.96 -13.20
C GLN A 13 1.02 -13.81 -13.84
N SER A 14 1.09 -13.18 -15.02
CA SER A 14 2.35 -12.88 -15.71
C SER A 14 3.29 -12.01 -14.88
N LEU A 15 2.75 -10.99 -14.20
CA LEU A 15 3.53 -10.11 -13.35
C LEU A 15 4.04 -10.83 -12.09
N LYS A 16 3.23 -11.71 -11.50
CA LYS A 16 3.68 -12.55 -10.36
C LYS A 16 4.84 -13.46 -10.75
N GLU A 17 4.77 -14.08 -11.92
CA GLU A 17 5.83 -14.94 -12.44
C GLU A 17 7.12 -14.17 -12.73
N GLU A 18 6.99 -12.96 -13.30
CA GLU A 18 8.14 -12.08 -13.52
C GLU A 18 8.80 -11.66 -12.20
N LEU A 19 8.00 -11.27 -11.19
CA LEU A 19 8.50 -10.92 -9.86
C LEU A 19 9.22 -12.11 -9.20
N ASN A 20 8.65 -13.31 -9.28
CA ASN A 20 9.31 -14.53 -8.78
C ASN A 20 10.64 -14.80 -9.50
N LYS A 21 10.71 -14.63 -10.83
CA LYS A 21 11.97 -14.77 -11.59
C LYS A 21 13.03 -13.77 -11.16
N ARG A 22 12.63 -12.58 -10.72
CA ARG A 22 13.51 -11.54 -10.18
C ARG A 22 13.85 -11.77 -8.68
N GLY A 23 13.35 -12.83 -8.07
CA GLY A 23 13.59 -13.17 -6.65
C GLY A 23 12.65 -12.45 -5.66
N TYR A 24 11.60 -11.78 -6.13
CA TYR A 24 10.62 -11.15 -5.26
C TYR A 24 9.50 -12.13 -4.90
N HIS A 25 9.44 -12.51 -3.62
CA HIS A 25 8.38 -13.36 -3.08
C HIS A 25 7.29 -12.51 -2.41
N LEU A 26 6.14 -12.40 -3.07
CA LEU A 26 5.00 -11.64 -2.55
C LEU A 26 4.24 -12.45 -1.50
N TRP A 27 4.37 -12.06 -0.25
CA TRP A 27 3.54 -12.62 0.82
C TRP A 27 2.15 -11.98 0.82
N THR A 28 1.12 -12.81 0.65
CA THR A 28 -0.28 -12.41 0.76
C THR A 28 -0.95 -13.25 1.85
N PRO A 29 -1.67 -12.63 2.81
CA PRO A 29 -2.38 -13.39 3.82
C PRO A 29 -3.49 -14.23 3.17
N TRP A 30 -3.67 -15.43 3.67
CA TRP A 30 -4.75 -16.32 3.25
C TRP A 30 -6.06 -15.89 3.90
N ARG A 31 -7.17 -16.13 3.20
CA ARG A 31 -8.51 -15.90 3.76
C ARG A 31 -8.71 -16.83 4.95
N GLN A 32 -9.43 -16.36 5.98
CA GLN A 32 -9.65 -17.13 7.21
C GLN A 32 -10.26 -18.51 6.93
N ASN A 33 -11.11 -18.63 5.90
CA ASN A 33 -11.78 -19.88 5.52
C ASN A 33 -10.89 -20.84 4.70
N MET A 34 -9.62 -20.51 4.42
CA MET A 34 -8.69 -21.41 3.73
C MET A 34 -8.03 -22.36 4.72
N GLN A 35 -7.92 -23.62 4.34
CA GLN A 35 -7.20 -24.63 5.12
C GLN A 35 -5.73 -24.20 5.29
N GLY A 36 -5.20 -24.29 6.53
CA GLY A 36 -3.83 -23.85 6.85
C GLY A 36 -3.65 -22.34 7.01
N SER A 37 -4.73 -21.53 6.98
CA SER A 37 -4.62 -20.07 7.09
C SER A 37 -3.95 -19.61 8.38
N THR A 38 -4.20 -20.29 9.51
CA THR A 38 -3.58 -19.97 10.81
C THR A 38 -2.06 -20.16 10.81
N GLU A 39 -1.55 -21.12 10.05
CA GLU A 39 -0.12 -21.42 9.97
C GLU A 39 0.59 -20.49 8.98
N HIS A 40 -0.03 -20.22 7.83
CA HIS A 40 0.51 -19.30 6.81
C HIS A 40 0.45 -17.83 7.24
N ASN A 41 -0.60 -17.44 7.96
CA ASN A 41 -0.82 -16.07 8.38
C ASN A 41 0.01 -15.72 9.61
N ASN A 42 1.25 -15.30 9.38
CA ASN A 42 2.09 -14.76 10.45
C ASN A 42 1.47 -13.46 11.03
N TRP A 43 1.14 -13.47 12.32
CA TRP A 43 0.50 -12.36 13.01
C TRP A 43 1.35 -11.07 12.99
N LYS A 44 2.69 -11.18 13.03
CA LYS A 44 3.60 -10.04 12.99
C LYS A 44 3.57 -9.36 11.61
N LEU A 45 3.55 -10.16 10.54
CA LEU A 45 3.41 -9.64 9.17
C LEU A 45 2.04 -9.00 8.96
N LEU A 46 0.97 -9.59 9.51
CA LEU A 46 -0.36 -8.98 9.49
C LEU A 46 -0.39 -7.62 10.21
N ALA A 47 0.24 -7.51 11.39
CA ALA A 47 0.28 -6.26 12.15
C ALA A 47 1.07 -5.16 11.40
N MET A 48 2.22 -5.51 10.80
CA MET A 48 2.99 -4.60 9.96
C MET A 48 2.19 -4.15 8.74
N ARG A 49 1.55 -5.09 8.04
CA ARG A 49 0.70 -4.81 6.88
C ARG A 49 -0.43 -3.84 7.24
N ARG A 50 -1.16 -4.10 8.33
CA ARG A 50 -2.23 -3.22 8.80
C ARG A 50 -1.72 -1.82 9.08
N THR A 51 -0.57 -1.71 9.75
CA THR A 51 0.05 -0.40 10.03
C THR A 51 0.32 0.35 8.73
N ILE A 52 0.95 -0.30 7.75
CA ILE A 52 1.25 0.31 6.44
C ILE A 52 -0.05 0.72 5.72
N GLU A 53 -1.03 -0.17 5.60
CA GLU A 53 -2.30 0.09 4.93
C GLU A 53 -3.09 1.23 5.57
N THR A 54 -3.12 1.30 6.92
CA THR A 54 -3.74 2.40 7.66
C THR A 54 -3.04 3.72 7.36
N ARG A 55 -1.70 3.75 7.41
CA ARG A 55 -0.94 4.98 7.13
C ARG A 55 -1.15 5.47 5.70
N PHE A 56 -1.15 4.58 4.71
CA PHE A 56 -1.48 4.96 3.34
C PHE A 56 -2.92 5.49 3.23
N SER A 57 -3.89 4.83 3.87
CA SER A 57 -5.29 5.28 3.85
C SER A 57 -5.47 6.68 4.47
N GLU A 58 -4.75 6.98 5.56
CA GLU A 58 -4.70 8.33 6.15
C GLU A 58 -4.08 9.34 5.17
N LEU A 59 -2.96 9.01 4.53
CA LEU A 59 -2.31 9.89 3.55
C LEU A 59 -3.22 10.18 2.34
N CYS A 60 -3.95 9.17 1.87
CA CYS A 60 -4.92 9.33 0.79
C CYS A 60 -6.10 10.21 1.22
N SER A 61 -6.73 9.92 2.36
CA SER A 61 -7.93 10.63 2.82
C SER A 61 -7.67 12.07 3.28
N LEU A 62 -6.55 12.33 3.95
CA LEU A 62 -6.25 13.64 4.53
C LEU A 62 -5.51 14.56 3.55
N PHE A 63 -4.66 14.01 2.68
CA PHE A 63 -3.77 14.80 1.83
C PHE A 63 -3.99 14.58 0.33
N GLY A 64 -4.85 13.62 -0.07
CA GLY A 64 -5.11 13.34 -1.48
C GLY A 64 -3.84 12.93 -2.22
N ILE A 65 -2.94 12.17 -1.58
CA ILE A 65 -1.60 11.85 -2.12
C ILE A 65 -1.62 11.19 -3.50
N GLU A 66 -2.69 10.47 -3.83
CA GLU A 66 -2.95 9.85 -5.13
C GLU A 66 -3.40 10.82 -6.23
N HIS A 67 -3.79 12.04 -5.86
CA HIS A 67 -4.32 13.08 -6.74
C HIS A 67 -3.31 14.23 -6.90
N THR A 68 -2.14 13.90 -7.45
CA THR A 68 -1.07 14.88 -7.71
C THR A 68 -1.32 15.70 -8.97
N LEU A 69 -1.23 17.04 -8.86
CA LEU A 69 -1.20 17.95 -10.01
C LEU A 69 0.23 18.32 -10.48
N ALA A 70 1.25 17.90 -9.73
CA ALA A 70 2.66 18.16 -10.07
C ALA A 70 3.04 17.50 -11.39
N ARG A 71 3.61 18.28 -12.31
CA ARG A 71 3.93 17.84 -13.69
C ARG A 71 5.40 17.47 -13.91
N GLY A 72 6.08 16.98 -12.88
CA GLY A 72 7.48 16.57 -12.98
C GLY A 72 8.01 15.95 -11.68
N LEU A 73 9.12 15.22 -11.79
CA LEU A 73 9.69 14.45 -10.68
C LEU A 73 9.99 15.31 -9.45
N ALA A 74 10.61 16.48 -9.65
CA ALA A 74 10.92 17.40 -8.55
C ALA A 74 9.66 17.91 -7.84
N GLY A 75 8.58 18.18 -8.58
CA GLY A 75 7.31 18.61 -8.01
C GLY A 75 6.61 17.50 -7.23
N ILE A 76 6.66 16.26 -7.75
CA ILE A 76 6.14 15.07 -7.04
C ILE A 76 6.94 14.87 -5.75
N GLN A 77 8.27 14.94 -5.82
CA GLN A 77 9.14 14.80 -4.64
C GLN A 77 8.82 15.85 -3.58
N LEU A 78 8.78 17.13 -3.95
CA LEU A 78 8.46 18.23 -3.02
C LEU A 78 7.09 18.03 -2.37
N MET A 79 6.08 17.62 -3.16
CA MET A 79 4.73 17.36 -2.63
C MET A 79 4.74 16.22 -1.60
N LEU A 80 5.44 15.11 -1.90
CA LEU A 80 5.58 14.00 -0.96
C LEU A 80 6.28 14.43 0.34
N GLU A 81 7.37 15.20 0.22
CA GLU A 81 8.10 15.74 1.37
C GLU A 81 7.21 16.64 2.25
N GLN A 82 6.42 17.53 1.64
CA GLN A 82 5.49 18.40 2.36
C GLN A 82 4.36 17.63 3.05
N ILE A 83 3.78 16.64 2.37
CA ILE A 83 2.72 15.79 2.94
C ILE A 83 3.27 15.01 4.14
N ILE A 84 4.42 14.35 3.97
CA ILE A 84 5.05 13.55 5.04
C ILE A 84 5.42 14.45 6.23
N LEU A 85 5.96 15.65 5.98
CA LEU A 85 6.29 16.60 7.03
C LEU A 85 5.04 17.04 7.80
N THR A 86 3.99 17.45 7.08
CA THR A 86 2.73 17.91 7.69
C THR A 86 2.06 16.79 8.49
N TYR A 87 2.05 15.57 7.96
CA TYR A 87 1.57 14.39 8.65
C TYR A 87 2.31 14.15 9.97
N ASN A 88 3.65 14.18 9.96
CA ASN A 88 4.44 14.00 11.17
C ASN A 88 4.24 15.14 12.17
N LEU A 89 4.12 16.40 11.71
CA LEU A 89 3.87 17.56 12.57
C LEU A 89 2.50 17.48 13.26
N SER A 90 1.49 16.88 12.63
CA SER A 90 0.15 16.75 13.22
C SER A 90 0.17 15.99 14.56
N TYR A 91 1.10 15.04 14.74
CA TYR A 91 1.27 14.30 16.00
C TYR A 91 1.79 15.15 17.16
N PHE A 92 2.47 16.26 16.87
CA PHE A 92 2.99 17.19 17.87
C PHE A 92 2.01 18.31 18.21
N ILE A 93 1.00 18.54 17.36
CA ILE A 93 0.00 19.60 17.56
C ILE A 93 -1.24 19.06 18.29
N VAL A 94 -1.55 17.77 18.10
CA VAL A 94 -2.73 17.11 18.69
C VAL A 94 -2.41 16.41 20.04
N ASN A 95 -1.14 16.28 20.41
CA ASN A 95 -0.69 15.87 21.75
C ASN A 95 -0.18 17.08 22.54
#